data_AF-A0A2V7BJR8-F1
#
_entry.id   AF-A0A2V7BJR8-F1
#
_cell.length_a   1.000
_cell.length_b   1.000
_cell.length_c   1.000
_cell.angle_alpha   90.00
_cell.angle_beta   90.00
_cell.angle_gamma   90.00
#
_symmetry.space_group_name_H-M   'P 1'
#
loop_
_entity.id
_entity.type
_entity.pdbx_description
1 polymer ?
#
loop_
_entity_poly.entity_id
_entity_poly.type
_entity_poly.pdbx_seq_one_letter_code
_entity_poly.pdbx_strand_id
1 'polypeptide(L)'
;MAGTHPEIELIGHLRDELAPAERARIETHLAACAECRGTATAFQAILTDLRASEPPAIHWGKWMAELRGRLESVRSRPPWWRQHPAAITLASAAAVALIALALPFGRALFEPSASPELVAFEEVTIGSRLDLLQQYPVVEHLDLLEDLDVISHLERLERGRES
;
A
#
# COMPACT_ATOMS: atom_id res chain seq x y z
N MET A 1 18.37 -32.13 26.38
CA MET A 1 18.75 -30.76 26.82
C MET A 1 17.79 -29.84 26.10
N ALA A 2 16.83 -29.25 26.81
CA ALA A 2 15.86 -28.33 26.23
C ALA A 2 16.58 -27.01 25.91
N GLY A 3 17.02 -26.87 24.67
CA GLY A 3 17.79 -25.73 24.19
C GLY A 3 17.09 -25.15 22.97
N THR A 4 16.99 -23.83 22.91
CA THR A 4 16.45 -23.09 21.77
C THR A 4 17.00 -23.64 20.45
N HIS A 5 16.12 -24.19 19.61
CA HIS A 5 16.46 -24.71 18.29
C HIS A 5 16.53 -23.55 17.28
N PRO A 6 17.60 -23.42 16.48
CA PRO A 6 17.75 -22.35 15.50
C PRO A 6 16.94 -22.64 14.22
N GLU A 7 15.61 -22.77 14.36
CA GLU A 7 14.71 -23.13 13.25
C GLU A 7 14.65 -22.07 12.16
N ILE A 8 14.78 -20.79 12.53
CA ILE A 8 14.72 -19.66 11.59
C ILE A 8 16.01 -19.60 10.77
N GLU A 9 17.17 -19.74 11.42
CA GLU A 9 18.46 -19.61 10.76
C GLU A 9 18.82 -20.84 9.89
N LEU A 10 18.16 -21.98 10.11
CA LEU A 10 18.34 -23.22 9.35
C LEU A 10 18.17 -23.05 7.84
N ILE A 11 17.15 -22.31 7.39
CA ILE A 11 16.94 -22.06 5.94
C ILE A 11 18.04 -21.17 5.38
N GLY A 12 18.45 -20.14 6.11
CA GLY A 12 19.57 -19.28 5.72
C GLY A 12 20.87 -20.09 5.60
N HIS A 13 21.12 -21.03 6.51
CA HIS A 13 22.26 -21.94 6.43
C HIS A 13 22.21 -22.80 5.16
N LEU A 14 21.07 -23.43 4.86
CA LEU A 14 20.89 -24.27 3.66
C LEU A 14 20.99 -23.50 2.34
N ARG A 15 20.73 -22.19 2.37
CA ARG A 15 20.84 -21.29 1.22
C ARG A 15 22.19 -20.57 1.13
N ASP A 16 23.10 -20.83 2.06
CA ASP A 16 24.41 -20.15 2.18
C ASP A 16 24.30 -18.62 2.42
N GLU A 17 23.22 -18.17 3.04
CA GLU A 17 22.88 -16.74 3.25
C GLU A 17 23.33 -16.21 4.61
N LEU A 18 23.93 -17.05 5.47
CA LEU A 18 24.38 -16.66 6.79
C LEU A 18 25.82 -16.15 6.80
N ALA A 19 26.07 -15.18 7.68
CA ALA A 19 27.42 -14.72 7.99
C ALA A 19 28.29 -15.87 8.55
N PRO A 20 29.62 -15.86 8.35
CA PRO A 20 30.50 -16.96 8.76
C PRO A 20 30.40 -17.33 10.25
N ALA A 21 30.26 -16.33 11.12
CA ALA A 21 30.16 -16.53 12.57
C ALA A 21 28.85 -17.24 12.98
N GLU A 22 27.76 -16.96 12.27
CA GLU A 22 26.44 -17.54 12.54
C GLU A 22 26.36 -18.97 12.00
N ARG A 23 26.91 -19.19 10.81
CA ARG A 23 27.07 -20.50 10.20
C ARG A 23 27.83 -21.48 11.10
N ALA A 24 28.97 -21.07 11.66
CA ALA A 24 29.76 -21.91 12.56
C ALA A 24 28.99 -22.30 13.84
N ARG A 25 28.15 -21.39 14.37
CA ARG A 25 27.29 -21.67 15.53
C ARG A 25 26.24 -22.73 15.18
N ILE A 26 25.61 -22.62 14.01
CA ILE A 26 24.60 -23.58 13.55
C ILE A 26 25.23 -24.94 13.27
N GLU A 27 26.38 -24.99 12.59
CA GLU A 27 27.11 -26.24 12.35
C GLU A 27 27.45 -26.97 13.66
N THR A 28 27.90 -26.21 14.67
CA THR A 28 28.15 -26.75 16.02
C THR A 28 26.86 -27.31 16.64
N HIS A 29 25.73 -26.61 16.52
CA HIS A 29 24.44 -27.08 17.00
C HIS A 29 23.97 -28.34 16.24
N LEU A 30 24.12 -28.37 14.91
CA LEU A 30 23.77 -29.51 14.06
C LEU A 30 24.62 -30.74 14.37
N ALA A 31 25.87 -30.57 14.77
CA ALA A 31 26.70 -31.69 15.23
C ALA A 31 26.13 -32.33 16.51
N ALA A 32 25.60 -31.52 17.43
CA ALA A 32 25.10 -31.98 18.73
C ALA A 32 23.62 -32.39 18.75
N CYS A 33 22.78 -31.85 17.85
CA CYS A 33 21.31 -31.98 17.91
C CYS A 33 20.75 -32.84 16.77
N ALA A 34 20.22 -34.02 17.10
CA ALA A 34 19.62 -34.92 16.11
C ALA A 34 18.31 -34.38 15.50
N GLU A 35 17.52 -33.65 16.29
CA GLU A 35 16.27 -33.05 15.85
C GLU A 35 16.49 -31.99 14.76
N CYS A 36 17.41 -31.04 15.00
CA CYS A 36 17.74 -30.03 14.00
C CYS A 36 18.36 -30.63 12.73
N ARG A 37 19.10 -31.75 12.81
CA ARG A 37 19.57 -32.47 11.62
C ARG A 37 18.41 -33.06 10.81
N GLY A 38 17.41 -33.62 11.48
CA GLY A 38 16.19 -34.10 10.85
C GLY A 38 15.45 -32.98 10.12
N THR A 39 15.23 -31.85 10.80
CA THR A 39 14.60 -30.66 10.23
C THR A 39 15.39 -30.09 9.04
N ALA A 40 16.72 -29.98 9.15
CA ALA A 40 17.59 -29.53 8.07
C ALA A 40 17.46 -30.42 6.83
N THR A 41 17.42 -31.75 7.03
CA THR A 41 17.26 -32.73 5.95
C THR A 41 15.90 -32.61 5.28
N ALA A 42 14.83 -32.42 6.06
CA ALA A 42 13.48 -32.21 5.55
C ALA A 42 13.39 -30.93 4.70
N PHE A 43 13.95 -29.81 5.17
CA PHE A 43 14.01 -28.57 4.40
C PHE A 43 14.87 -28.70 3.15
N GLN A 44 16.01 -29.40 3.23
CA GLN A 44 16.85 -29.64 2.07
C GLN A 44 16.11 -30.44 0.98
N ALA A 45 15.29 -31.43 1.36
CA ALA A 45 14.47 -32.18 0.42
C ALA A 45 13.44 -31.28 -0.29
N ILE A 46 12.73 -30.43 0.46
CA ILE A 46 11.76 -29.47 -0.11
C ILE A 46 12.46 -28.48 -1.06
N LEU A 47 13.60 -27.92 -0.66
CA LEU A 47 14.35 -26.99 -1.51
C LEU A 47 14.88 -27.66 -2.78
N THR A 48 15.26 -28.93 -2.70
CA THR A 48 15.68 -29.72 -3.87
C THR A 48 14.52 -29.94 -4.83
N ASP A 49 13.35 -30.31 -4.30
CA ASP A 49 12.13 -30.51 -5.10
C ASP A 49 11.67 -29.21 -5.79
N LEU A 50 11.65 -28.10 -5.06
CA LEU A 50 11.33 -26.78 -5.61
C LEU A 50 12.29 -26.35 -6.72
N ARG A 51 13.59 -26.62 -6.58
CA ARG A 51 14.59 -26.34 -7.64
C ARG A 51 14.40 -27.21 -8.88
N ALA A 52 13.90 -28.43 -8.72
CA ALA A 52 13.61 -29.33 -9.82
C ALA A 52 12.28 -29.00 -10.52
N SER A 53 11.36 -28.35 -9.82
CA SER A 53 10.07 -27.93 -10.38
C SER A 53 10.25 -26.77 -11.37
N GLU A 54 9.65 -26.89 -12.55
CA GLU A 54 9.57 -25.78 -13.50
C GLU A 54 8.40 -24.87 -13.07
N PRO A 55 8.64 -23.57 -12.84
CA PRO A 55 7.55 -22.66 -12.49
C PRO A 55 6.54 -22.60 -13.65
N PRO A 56 5.23 -22.52 -13.36
CA PRO A 56 4.23 -22.41 -14.42
C PRO A 56 4.48 -21.14 -15.24
N ALA A 57 4.23 -21.21 -16.55
CA ALA A 57 4.38 -20.04 -17.43
C ALA A 57 3.41 -18.92 -17.02
N ILE A 58 3.93 -17.92 -16.28
CA ILE A 58 3.17 -16.73 -15.89
C ILE A 58 3.10 -15.78 -17.09
N HIS A 59 1.91 -15.60 -17.64
CA HIS A 59 1.67 -14.68 -18.74
C HIS A 59 1.44 -13.26 -18.22
N TRP A 60 2.52 -12.56 -17.85
CA TRP A 60 2.45 -11.23 -17.24
C TRP A 60 1.69 -10.22 -18.13
N GLY A 61 1.88 -10.27 -19.45
CA GLY A 61 1.16 -9.41 -20.39
C GLY A 61 -0.37 -9.58 -20.35
N LYS A 62 -0.85 -10.83 -20.26
CA LYS A 62 -2.29 -11.13 -20.14
C LYS A 62 -2.85 -10.61 -18.80
N TRP A 63 -2.12 -10.84 -17.71
CA TRP A 63 -2.49 -10.36 -16.38
C TRP A 63 -2.58 -8.83 -16.34
N MET A 64 -1.58 -8.13 -16.89
CA MET A 64 -1.57 -6.68 -16.94
C MET A 64 -2.67 -6.11 -17.84
N ALA A 65 -2.98 -6.78 -18.96
CA ALA A 65 -4.09 -6.40 -19.82
C ALA A 65 -5.44 -6.53 -19.10
N GLU A 66 -5.65 -7.64 -18.38
CA GLU A 66 -6.84 -7.85 -17.57
C GLU A 66 -6.97 -6.80 -16.46
N LEU A 67 -5.86 -6.51 -15.76
CA LEU A 67 -5.82 -5.49 -14.72
C LEU A 67 -6.17 -4.11 -15.26
N ARG A 68 -5.58 -3.69 -16.39
CA ARG A 68 -5.91 -2.43 -17.06
C ARG A 68 -7.38 -2.37 -17.46
N GLY A 69 -7.92 -3.46 -18.01
CA GLY A 69 -9.34 -3.54 -18.36
C GLY A 69 -10.27 -3.34 -17.17
N ARG A 70 -9.94 -3.95 -16.02
CA ARG A 70 -10.71 -3.75 -14.77
C ARG A 70 -10.63 -2.30 -14.27
N LEU A 71 -9.45 -1.69 -14.28
CA LEU A 71 -9.28 -0.28 -13.88
C LEU A 71 -10.09 0.67 -14.79
N GLU A 72 -10.02 0.45 -16.09
CA GLU A 72 -10.76 1.28 -17.05
C GLU A 72 -12.28 1.10 -16.89
N SER A 73 -12.76 -0.10 -16.54
CA SER A 73 -14.18 -0.33 -16.25
C SER A 73 -14.68 0.45 -15.02
N VAL A 74 -13.80 0.72 -14.04
CA VAL A 74 -14.14 1.55 -12.88
C VAL A 74 -14.11 3.03 -13.26
N ARG A 75 -13.11 3.45 -14.05
CA ARG A 75 -12.94 4.84 -14.49
C ARG A 75 -14.03 5.30 -15.46
N SER A 76 -14.46 4.42 -16.35
CA SER A 76 -15.45 4.70 -17.40
C SER A 76 -16.89 4.72 -16.90
N ARG A 77 -17.16 4.32 -15.64
CA ARG A 77 -18.50 4.43 -15.05
C ARG A 77 -18.81 5.90 -14.79
N PRO A 78 -19.79 6.50 -15.50
CA PRO A 78 -20.15 7.88 -15.25
C PRO A 78 -20.67 8.00 -13.81
N PRO A 79 -20.26 9.04 -13.06
CA PRO A 79 -20.74 9.24 -11.70
C PRO A 79 -22.27 9.28 -11.69
N TRP A 80 -22.88 8.67 -10.67
CA TRP A 80 -24.33 8.45 -10.57
C TRP A 80 -25.15 9.75 -10.77
N TRP A 81 -24.60 10.90 -10.37
CA TRP A 81 -25.23 12.20 -10.54
C TRP A 81 -25.41 12.58 -12.03
N ARG A 82 -24.51 12.16 -12.93
CA ARG A 82 -24.65 12.39 -14.39
C ARG A 82 -25.77 11.56 -15.01
N GLN A 83 -26.24 10.51 -14.35
CA GLN A 83 -27.31 9.64 -14.82
C GLN A 83 -28.70 10.17 -14.41
N HIS A 84 -28.78 11.09 -13.45
CA HIS A 84 -30.04 11.65 -12.93
C HIS A 84 -30.03 13.19 -12.92
N PRO A 85 -29.98 13.85 -14.09
CA PRO A 85 -29.92 15.32 -14.16
C PRO A 85 -31.13 15.98 -13.50
N ALA A 86 -32.33 15.37 -13.60
CA ALA A 86 -33.55 15.87 -12.97
C ALA A 86 -33.47 15.91 -11.43
N ALA A 87 -32.79 14.93 -10.80
CA ALA A 87 -32.60 14.90 -9.35
C ALA A 87 -31.65 16.00 -8.88
N ILE A 88 -30.59 16.29 -9.66
CA ILE A 88 -29.68 17.40 -9.36
C ILE A 88 -30.41 18.74 -9.49
N THR A 89 -31.19 18.94 -10.56
CA THR A 89 -31.91 20.21 -10.77
C THR A 89 -32.95 20.47 -9.69
N LEU A 90 -33.62 19.43 -9.20
CA LEU A 90 -34.57 19.56 -8.10
C LEU A 90 -33.86 19.89 -6.78
N ALA A 91 -32.74 19.22 -6.50
CA ALA A 91 -31.94 19.45 -5.31
C ALA A 91 -31.30 20.85 -5.28
N SER A 92 -30.79 21.33 -6.43
CA SER A 92 -30.23 22.68 -6.53
C SER A 92 -31.30 23.76 -6.38
N ALA A 93 -32.48 23.57 -6.99
CA ALA A 93 -33.61 24.48 -6.81
C ALA A 93 -34.09 24.52 -5.35
N ALA A 94 -34.17 23.35 -4.69
CA ALA A 94 -34.52 23.27 -3.28
C ALA A 94 -33.47 23.96 -2.38
N ALA A 95 -32.17 23.77 -2.64
CA ALA A 95 -31.10 24.43 -1.89
C ALA A 95 -31.17 25.96 -2.04
N VAL A 96 -31.37 26.46 -3.26
CA VAL A 96 -31.53 27.90 -3.52
C VAL A 96 -32.78 28.45 -2.82
N ALA A 97 -33.91 27.72 -2.86
CA ALA A 97 -35.13 28.11 -2.17
C ALA A 97 -34.95 28.14 -0.64
N LEU A 98 -34.25 27.16 -0.06
CA LEU A 98 -33.94 27.11 1.36
C LEU A 98 -33.02 28.27 1.78
N ILE A 99 -31.99 28.59 0.98
CA ILE A 99 -31.12 29.75 1.23
C ILE A 99 -31.92 31.06 1.13
N ALA A 100 -32.78 31.19 0.12
CA ALA A 100 -33.65 32.36 -0.06
C ALA A 100 -34.64 32.54 1.09
N LEU A 101 -35.18 31.44 1.63
CA LEU A 101 -36.09 31.45 2.78
C LEU A 101 -35.35 31.70 4.10
N ALA A 102 -34.11 31.25 4.21
CA ALA A 102 -33.26 31.45 5.37
C ALA A 102 -32.68 32.86 5.45
N LEU A 103 -32.50 33.59 4.34
CA LEU A 103 -31.99 34.97 4.33
C LEU A 103 -32.84 35.98 5.14
N PRO A 104 -34.18 36.03 5.04
CA PRO A 104 -35.01 36.95 5.82
C PRO A 104 -35.14 36.55 7.30
N PHE A 105 -35.08 35.25 7.64
CA PHE A 105 -35.12 34.75 9.02
C PHE A 105 -33.74 34.68 9.70
N GLY A 106 -32.68 34.56 8.90
CA GLY A 106 -31.31 34.37 9.35
C GLY A 106 -30.73 35.63 9.98
N ARG A 107 -31.20 36.84 9.63
CA ARG A 107 -30.76 38.06 10.33
C ARG A 107 -31.27 38.18 11.76
N ALA A 108 -32.34 37.46 12.11
CA ALA A 108 -32.88 37.40 13.47
C ALA A 108 -32.37 36.18 14.27
N LEU A 109 -31.84 35.15 13.60
CA LEU A 109 -31.30 33.93 14.23
C LEU A 109 -29.76 33.86 14.22
N PHE A 110 -29.08 34.67 13.40
CA PHE A 110 -27.64 34.91 13.43
C PHE A 110 -27.35 36.23 14.17
N GLU A 111 -27.67 36.32 15.46
CA GLU A 111 -26.65 36.91 16.33
C GLU A 111 -25.50 35.90 16.33
N PRO A 112 -24.28 36.28 15.89
CA PRO A 112 -23.14 35.38 15.95
C PRO A 112 -22.77 35.17 17.41
N SER A 113 -23.48 34.26 18.10
CA SER A 113 -22.90 33.52 19.19
C SER A 113 -21.90 32.57 18.55
N ALA A 114 -20.70 33.09 18.26
CA ALA A 114 -19.54 32.25 18.15
C ALA A 114 -19.40 31.57 19.52
N SER A 115 -20.03 30.41 19.69
CA SER A 115 -19.84 29.58 20.86
C SER A 115 -18.36 29.24 20.88
N PRO A 116 -17.57 29.77 21.83
CA PRO A 116 -16.11 29.68 21.81
C PRO A 116 -15.61 28.23 21.85
N GLU A 117 -16.47 27.31 22.28
CA GLU A 117 -16.22 25.87 22.33
C GLU A 117 -16.08 25.21 20.95
N LEU A 118 -16.86 25.62 19.94
CA LEU A 118 -16.76 25.05 18.58
C LEU A 118 -15.52 25.56 17.83
N VAL A 119 -15.17 26.85 18.01
CA VAL A 119 -13.96 27.44 17.43
C VAL A 119 -12.71 26.83 18.10
N ALA A 120 -12.74 26.62 19.41
CA ALA A 120 -11.66 25.94 20.13
C ALA A 120 -11.51 24.47 19.74
N PHE A 121 -12.62 23.75 19.51
CA PHE A 121 -12.58 22.34 19.09
C PHE A 121 -12.04 22.19 17.67
N GLU A 122 -12.41 23.09 16.75
CA GLU A 122 -11.90 23.11 15.38
C GLU A 122 -10.41 23.47 15.34
N GLU A 123 -9.96 24.43 16.14
CA GLU A 123 -8.54 24.82 16.25
C GLU A 123 -7.67 23.71 16.89
N VAL A 124 -8.14 23.04 17.95
CA VAL A 124 -7.45 21.91 18.59
C VAL A 124 -7.38 20.69 17.66
N THR A 125 -8.42 20.44 16.86
CA THR A 125 -8.46 19.31 15.91
C THR A 125 -7.60 19.57 14.66
N ILE A 126 -7.52 20.82 14.19
CA ILE A 126 -6.64 21.21 13.09
C ILE A 126 -5.18 21.21 13.54
N GLY A 127 -4.87 21.72 14.74
CA GLY A 127 -3.51 21.69 15.30
C GLY A 127 -2.95 20.27 15.50
N SER A 128 -3.78 19.33 15.97
CA SER A 128 -3.39 17.92 16.14
C SER A 128 -3.22 17.16 14.82
N ARG A 129 -3.88 17.60 13.73
CA ARG A 129 -3.67 17.04 12.38
C ARG A 129 -2.46 17.62 11.64
N LEU A 130 -2.05 18.85 11.97
CA LEU A 130 -0.85 19.49 11.43
C LEU A 130 0.44 18.93 12.07
N ASP A 131 0.39 18.49 13.32
CA ASP A 131 1.52 17.85 14.01
C ASP A 131 1.94 16.52 13.35
N LEU A 132 0.95 15.75 12.86
CA LEU A 132 1.18 14.53 12.07
C LEU A 132 1.79 14.79 10.68
N LEU A 133 1.59 15.98 10.10
CA LEU A 133 2.19 16.39 8.83
C LEU A 133 3.62 16.92 9.00
N GLN A 134 3.98 17.46 10.18
CA GLN A 134 5.38 17.77 10.50
C GLN A 134 6.22 16.51 10.77
N GLN A 135 5.62 15.45 11.31
CA GLN A 135 6.34 14.20 11.62
C GLN A 135 6.55 13.26 10.44
N TYR A 136 6.03 13.57 9.25
CA TYR A 136 6.24 12.77 8.04
C TYR A 136 7.21 13.49 7.10
N PRO A 137 8.52 13.17 7.12
CA PRO A 137 9.54 13.75 6.23
C PRO A 137 9.41 13.23 4.79
N VAL A 138 8.20 13.14 4.25
CA VAL A 138 7.94 12.73 2.86
C VAL A 138 8.07 13.91 1.90
N VAL A 139 8.10 15.14 2.40
CA VAL A 139 8.19 16.35 1.56
C VAL A 139 9.63 16.73 1.23
N GLU A 140 10.65 16.22 1.93
CA GLU A 140 12.03 16.65 1.70
C GLU A 140 12.63 16.08 0.40
N HIS A 141 12.03 15.04 -0.20
CA HIS A 141 12.57 14.34 -1.38
C HIS A 141 11.54 14.19 -2.51
N LEU A 142 10.60 15.14 -2.66
CA LEU A 142 9.72 15.18 -3.84
C LEU A 142 10.48 15.56 -5.12
N ASP A 143 11.66 16.19 -5.02
CA ASP A 143 12.55 16.45 -6.17
C ASP A 143 13.11 15.14 -6.79
N LEU A 144 13.08 14.00 -6.07
CA LEU A 144 13.52 12.71 -6.60
C LEU A 144 12.43 11.98 -7.42
N LEU A 145 11.17 12.40 -7.32
CA LEU A 145 10.05 11.82 -8.05
C LEU A 145 9.70 12.59 -9.34
N GLU A 146 10.23 13.80 -9.52
CA GLU A 146 10.18 14.50 -10.82
C GLU A 146 11.13 13.87 -11.85
N ASP A 147 12.16 13.15 -11.39
CA ASP A 147 13.15 12.45 -12.23
C ASP A 147 12.71 11.03 -12.64
N LEU A 148 11.41 10.72 -12.58
CA LEU A 148 10.84 9.43 -12.97
C LEU A 148 10.76 9.24 -14.51
N ASP A 149 11.80 9.64 -15.24
CA ASP A 149 12.00 9.25 -16.66
C ASP A 149 12.44 7.77 -16.79
N VAL A 150 12.61 7.09 -15.66
CA VAL A 150 13.00 5.69 -15.52
C VAL A 150 11.95 4.73 -16.10
N ILE A 151 10.66 5.05 -16.02
CA ILE A 151 9.59 4.20 -16.59
C ILE A 151 9.63 4.27 -18.13
N SER A 152 9.84 5.46 -18.69
CA SER A 152 9.97 5.68 -20.14
C SER A 152 11.14 4.92 -20.75
N HIS A 153 12.24 4.78 -20.00
CA HIS A 153 13.45 4.12 -20.46
C HIS A 153 13.35 2.59 -20.47
N LEU A 154 12.61 2.00 -19.52
CA LEU A 154 12.37 0.56 -19.48
C LEU A 154 11.50 0.10 -20.67
N GLU A 155 10.51 0.88 -21.07
CA GLU A 155 9.65 0.56 -22.22
C GLU A 155 10.41 0.62 -23.56
N ARG A 156 11.45 1.48 -23.65
CA ARG A 156 12.30 1.59 -24.84
C ARG A 156 13.24 0.38 -24.99
N LEU A 157 13.74 -0.17 -23.88
CA LEU A 157 14.63 -1.33 -23.87
C LEU A 157 13.90 -2.65 -24.17
N GLU A 158 12.61 -2.74 -23.86
CA GLU A 158 11.78 -3.88 -24.23
C GLU A 158 11.51 -3.89 -25.75
N ARG A 159 11.13 -2.74 -26.32
CA ARG A 159 10.91 -2.56 -27.77
C ARG A 159 12.15 -2.80 -28.64
N GLY A 160 13.36 -2.58 -28.09
CA GLY A 160 14.62 -2.80 -28.80
C GLY A 160 15.11 -4.25 -28.81
N ARG A 161 14.53 -5.13 -27.99
CA ARG A 161 14.91 -6.55 -27.89
C ARG A 161 14.01 -7.47 -28.74
N GLU A 162 12.94 -6.92 -29.30
CA GLU A 162 11.99 -7.60 -30.21
C GLU A 162 12.28 -7.35 -31.70
N SER A 163 13.43 -6.72 -32.04
CA SER A 163 13.96 -6.57 -33.40
C SER A 163 15.29 -7.29 -33.55
#